data_AF-A0A1V4UCH2-F1
#
_entry.id   AF-A0A1V4UCH2-F1
#
_cell.length_a   1.000
_cell.length_b   1.000
_cell.length_c   1.000
_cell.angle_alpha   90.00
_cell.angle_beta   90.00
_cell.angle_gamma   90.00
#
_symmetry.space_group_name_H-M   'P 1'
#
loop_
_entity.id
_entity.type
_entity.pdbx_description
1 polymer ?
#
loop_
_entity_poly.entity_id
_entity_poly.type
_entity_poly.pdbx_seq_one_letter_code
_entity_poly.pdbx_strand_id
1 'polypeptide(L)'
;MDQQLVQIIEMFVALVAALIAYWQRTQKIEAKNETRQVVAFFDPKDESVTTPPEAVPARSWKMSDETRRWVLVGHDSTNQATLLRQIEEAEKEKLTHYYLSYQDRGGGFYEIEYGLMKGSGSGKPV
;
A
#
# COMPACT_ATOMS: atom_id res chain seq x y z
N MET A 1 23.74 -25.53 65.78
CA MET A 1 23.92 -24.35 64.91
C MET A 1 23.39 -23.16 65.65
N ASP A 2 24.09 -22.03 65.56
CA ASP A 2 23.67 -20.79 66.20
C ASP A 2 22.35 -20.30 65.59
N GLN A 3 21.38 -19.95 66.42
CA GLN A 3 20.02 -19.59 66.00
C GLN A 3 20.01 -18.30 65.16
N GLN A 4 20.97 -17.40 65.39
CA GLN A 4 21.16 -16.22 64.54
C GLN A 4 21.60 -16.58 63.12
N LEU A 5 22.43 -17.62 62.98
CA LEU A 5 23.01 -18.03 61.70
C LEU A 5 21.94 -18.66 60.79
N VAL A 6 20.99 -19.41 61.37
CA VAL A 6 19.82 -19.95 60.66
C VAL A 6 18.92 -18.82 60.15
N GLN A 7 18.66 -17.81 60.98
CA GLN A 7 17.79 -16.69 60.66
C GLN A 7 18.36 -15.80 59.54
N ILE A 8 19.69 -15.61 59.52
CA ILE A 8 20.39 -14.92 58.44
C ILE A 8 20.26 -15.70 57.13
N ILE A 9 20.42 -17.03 57.16
CA ILE A 9 20.28 -17.88 55.96
C ILE A 9 18.86 -17.82 55.40
N GLU A 10 17.82 -17.90 56.24
CA GLU A 10 16.43 -17.76 55.79
C GLU A 10 16.16 -16.41 55.15
N MET A 11 16.69 -15.33 55.73
CA MET A 11 16.57 -13.99 55.14
C MET A 11 17.20 -13.94 53.75
N PHE A 12 18.37 -14.54 53.55
CA PHE A 12 19.00 -14.64 52.22
C PHE A 12 18.17 -15.46 51.23
N VAL A 13 17.62 -16.60 51.66
CA VAL A 13 16.76 -17.44 50.80
C VAL A 13 15.50 -16.69 50.39
N ALA A 14 14.86 -15.97 51.31
CA ALA A 14 13.69 -15.14 51.00
C ALA A 14 14.03 -14.02 50.01
N LEU A 15 15.20 -13.41 50.15
CA LEU A 15 15.67 -12.34 49.27
C LEU A 15 15.94 -12.86 47.85
N VAL A 16 16.58 -14.03 47.73
CA VAL A 16 16.80 -14.69 46.43
C VAL A 16 15.47 -15.08 45.79
N ALA A 17 14.51 -15.64 46.55
CA ALA A 17 13.19 -15.98 46.04
C ALA A 17 12.42 -14.74 45.52
N ALA A 18 12.52 -13.61 46.24
CA ALA A 18 11.91 -12.35 45.82
C ALA A 18 12.51 -11.82 44.51
N LEU A 19 13.83 -11.92 44.34
CA LEU A 19 14.51 -11.54 43.10
C LEU A 19 14.08 -12.40 41.91
N ILE A 20 13.98 -13.72 42.10
CA ILE A 20 13.49 -14.65 41.06
C ILE A 20 12.04 -14.33 40.68
N ALA A 21 11.18 -14.10 41.67
CA ALA A 21 9.77 -13.75 41.44
C ALA A 21 9.62 -12.42 40.69
N TYR A 22 10.45 -11.42 41.01
CA TYR A 22 10.49 -10.15 40.28
C TYR A 22 10.89 -10.37 38.81
N TRP A 23 11.93 -11.16 38.56
CA TRP A 23 12.41 -11.41 37.20
C TRP A 23 11.39 -12.19 36.35
N GLN A 24 10.75 -13.21 36.92
CA GLN A 24 9.67 -13.95 36.26
C GLN A 24 8.46 -13.06 35.92
N ARG A 25 8.15 -12.08 36.78
CA ARG A 25 7.07 -11.12 36.52
C ARG A 25 7.40 -10.21 35.34
N THR A 26 8.62 -9.69 35.26
CA THR A 26 9.07 -8.82 34.17
C THR A 26 9.02 -9.55 32.83
N GLN A 27 9.55 -10.78 32.77
CA GLN A 27 9.52 -11.62 31.56
C GLN A 27 8.08 -11.92 31.10
N LYS A 28 7.16 -12.19 32.02
CA LYS A 28 5.74 -12.40 31.69
C LYS A 28 5.03 -11.15 31.17
N ILE A 29 5.49 -9.95 31.58
CA ILE A 29 4.93 -8.68 31.10
C ILE A 29 5.44 -8.40 29.68
N GLU A 30 6.73 -8.63 29.40
CA GLU A 30 7.31 -8.47 28.06
C GLU A 30 6.66 -9.42 27.05
N ALA A 31 6.53 -10.71 27.38
CA ALA A 31 5.88 -11.69 26.50
C ALA A 31 4.41 -11.36 26.21
N LYS A 32 3.68 -10.75 27.16
CA LYS A 32 2.30 -10.29 26.96
C LYS A 32 2.19 -9.03 26.11
N ASN A 33 3.18 -8.15 26.15
CA ASN A 33 3.22 -6.96 25.31
C ASN A 33 3.54 -7.32 23.85
N GLU A 34 4.46 -8.24 23.63
CA GLU A 34 4.84 -8.71 22.29
C GLU A 34 3.67 -9.43 21.59
N THR A 35 2.96 -10.31 22.32
CA THR A 35 1.75 -10.96 21.78
C THR A 35 0.61 -9.98 21.49
N ARG A 36 0.47 -8.89 22.26
CA ARG A 36 -0.52 -7.85 21.97
C ARG A 36 -0.22 -7.07 20.69
N GLN A 37 1.06 -6.82 20.38
CA GLN A 37 1.43 -6.12 19.15
C GLN A 37 1.13 -6.95 17.89
N VAL A 38 1.29 -8.28 17.96
CA VAL A 38 1.04 -9.17 16.81
C VAL A 38 -0.46 -9.32 16.50
N VAL A 39 -1.33 -9.20 17.51
CA VAL A 39 -2.78 -9.38 17.34
C VAL A 39 -3.49 -8.13 16.81
N ALA A 40 -2.88 -6.95 16.93
CA ALA A 40 -3.49 -5.68 16.51
C ALA A 40 -3.85 -5.65 15.00
N PHE A 41 -3.08 -6.33 14.16
CA PHE A 41 -3.36 -6.41 12.71
C PHE A 41 -4.67 -7.12 12.35
N PHE A 42 -5.22 -7.94 13.26
CA PHE A 42 -6.43 -8.74 13.02
C PHE A 42 -7.56 -8.38 13.98
N ASP A 43 -7.47 -7.26 14.72
CA ASP A 43 -8.56 -6.83 15.59
C ASP A 43 -9.71 -6.28 14.72
N PRO A 44 -10.88 -6.93 14.68
CA PRO A 44 -12.01 -6.47 13.88
C PRO A 44 -12.59 -5.13 14.34
N LYS A 45 -12.13 -4.61 15.49
CA LYS A 45 -12.48 -3.28 16.01
C LYS A 45 -11.45 -2.21 15.61
N ASP A 46 -10.30 -2.60 15.07
CA ASP A 46 -9.29 -1.68 14.56
C ASP A 46 -9.59 -1.32 13.10
N GLU A 47 -10.34 -0.25 12.91
CA GLU A 47 -10.69 0.27 11.59
C GLU A 47 -9.53 1.01 10.91
N SER A 48 -8.39 1.24 11.59
CA SER A 48 -7.25 1.97 11.03
C SER A 48 -6.64 1.31 9.79
N VAL A 49 -6.79 -0.01 9.69
CA VAL A 49 -6.36 -0.82 8.53
C VAL A 49 -7.35 -0.67 7.35
N THR A 50 -8.59 -0.27 7.62
CA THR A 50 -9.64 -0.07 6.61
C THR A 50 -9.83 1.38 6.18
N THR A 51 -9.20 2.33 6.87
CA THR A 51 -9.27 3.75 6.52
C THR A 51 -8.62 3.96 5.16
N PRO A 52 -9.41 4.31 4.12
CA PRO A 52 -8.84 4.61 2.82
C PRO A 52 -7.87 5.80 2.97
N PRO A 53 -6.73 5.80 2.27
CA PRO A 53 -5.80 6.92 2.33
C PRO A 53 -6.51 8.25 2.00
N GLU A 54 -6.21 9.28 2.78
CA GLU A 54 -6.91 10.56 2.85
C GLU A 54 -6.94 11.34 1.53
N ALA A 55 -6.06 10.99 0.57
CA ALA A 55 -6.06 11.55 -0.76
C ALA A 55 -5.72 10.49 -1.80
N VAL A 56 -6.76 9.90 -2.40
CA VAL A 56 -6.64 9.48 -3.80
C VAL A 56 -6.40 10.78 -4.57
N PRO A 57 -5.31 10.93 -5.34
CA PRO A 57 -5.06 12.16 -6.07
C PRO A 57 -6.32 12.53 -6.86
N ALA A 58 -6.72 13.81 -6.83
CA ALA A 58 -7.78 14.33 -7.67
C ALA A 58 -7.35 14.08 -9.12
N ARG A 59 -7.76 12.92 -9.65
CA ARG A 59 -7.14 12.37 -10.85
C ARG A 59 -7.41 13.35 -11.98
N SER A 60 -6.34 13.95 -12.49
CA SER A 60 -6.43 14.99 -13.51
C SER A 60 -6.92 14.38 -14.82
N TRP A 61 -7.72 15.12 -15.59
CA TRP A 61 -8.03 14.76 -16.98
C TRP A 61 -6.77 14.77 -17.88
N LYS A 62 -5.67 15.37 -17.41
CA LYS A 62 -4.43 15.50 -18.15
C LYS A 62 -3.57 14.25 -18.03
N MET A 63 -3.15 13.71 -19.18
CA MET A 63 -2.25 12.56 -19.24
C MET A 63 -0.82 12.98 -18.85
N SER A 64 -0.13 12.16 -18.05
CA SER A 64 1.27 12.39 -17.72
C SER A 64 2.18 12.12 -18.92
N ASP A 65 3.37 12.73 -18.95
CA ASP A 65 4.33 12.49 -20.03
C ASP A 65 4.80 11.02 -20.09
N GLU A 66 4.84 10.33 -18.95
CA GLU A 66 5.16 8.91 -18.86
C GLU A 66 4.09 8.05 -19.54
N THR A 67 2.81 8.27 -19.22
CA THR A 67 1.69 7.57 -19.84
C THR A 67 1.63 7.87 -21.33
N ARG A 68 1.82 9.13 -21.73
CA ARG A 68 1.86 9.54 -23.14
C ARG A 68 2.98 8.83 -23.88
N ARG A 69 4.18 8.72 -23.28
CA ARG A 69 5.29 7.98 -23.89
C ARG A 69 4.96 6.51 -24.05
N TRP A 70 4.30 5.89 -23.07
CA TRP A 70 3.84 4.51 -23.14
C TRP A 70 2.86 4.28 -24.31
N VAL A 71 1.87 5.16 -24.45
CA VAL A 71 0.86 5.09 -25.52
C VAL A 71 1.46 5.21 -26.92
N LEU A 72 2.58 5.93 -27.06
CA LEU A 72 3.18 6.20 -28.37
C LEU A 72 4.26 5.19 -28.77
N VAL A 73 4.88 4.50 -27.81
CA VAL A 73 6.03 3.63 -28.08
C VAL A 73 5.65 2.49 -29.04
N GLY A 74 6.44 2.38 -30.10
CA GLY A 74 6.33 1.31 -31.08
C GLY A 74 5.32 1.56 -32.20
N HIS A 75 4.47 2.59 -32.11
CA HIS A 75 3.64 3.01 -33.23
C HIS A 75 4.49 3.72 -34.30
N ASP A 76 4.06 3.66 -35.56
CA ASP A 76 4.65 4.47 -36.62
C ASP A 76 4.33 5.96 -36.43
N SER A 77 5.03 6.83 -37.16
CA SER A 77 4.90 8.30 -37.03
C SER A 77 3.48 8.81 -37.27
N THR A 78 2.71 8.18 -38.16
CA THR A 78 1.35 8.60 -38.49
C THR A 78 0.38 8.24 -37.36
N ASN A 79 0.51 7.04 -36.80
CA ASN A 79 -0.27 6.64 -35.63
C ASN A 79 0.12 7.44 -34.39
N GLN A 80 1.41 7.73 -34.18
CA GLN A 80 1.86 8.59 -33.08
C GLN A 80 1.22 9.99 -33.15
N ALA A 81 1.22 10.63 -34.32
CA ALA A 81 0.59 11.93 -34.51
C ALA A 81 -0.93 11.87 -34.27
N THR A 82 -1.57 10.80 -34.72
CA THR A 82 -3.02 10.58 -34.56
C THR A 82 -3.40 10.36 -33.09
N LEU A 83 -2.60 9.61 -32.34
CA LEU A 83 -2.78 9.40 -30.91
C LEU A 83 -2.55 10.68 -30.12
N LEU A 84 -1.50 11.45 -30.44
CA LEU A 84 -1.23 12.75 -29.83
C LEU A 84 -2.39 13.73 -30.01
N ARG A 85 -2.94 13.81 -31.23
CA ARG A 85 -4.11 14.67 -31.51
C ARG A 85 -5.33 14.26 -30.68
N GLN A 86 -5.62 12.97 -30.60
CA GLN A 86 -6.74 12.46 -29.79
C GLN A 86 -6.56 12.78 -28.29
N ILE A 87 -5.33 12.66 -27.77
CA ILE A 87 -5.01 13.06 -26.38
C ILE A 87 -5.25 14.55 -26.18
N GLU A 88 -4.76 15.40 -27.09
CA GLU A 88 -4.94 16.85 -27.00
C GLU A 88 -6.42 17.27 -27.04
N GLU A 89 -7.21 16.64 -27.91
CA GLU A 89 -8.66 16.85 -28.00
C GLU A 89 -9.36 16.45 -26.69
N ALA A 90 -9.06 15.27 -26.15
CA ALA A 90 -9.63 14.80 -24.88
C ALA A 90 -9.23 15.68 -23.69
N GLU A 91 -7.97 16.12 -23.63
CA GLU A 91 -7.48 17.02 -22.58
C GLU A 91 -8.13 18.42 -22.66
N LYS A 92 -8.36 18.92 -23.88
CA LYS A 92 -9.05 20.20 -24.12
C LYS A 92 -10.50 20.15 -23.66
N GLU A 93 -11.19 19.05 -23.92
CA GLU A 93 -12.56 18.79 -23.47
C GLU A 93 -12.65 18.39 -21.99
N LYS A 94 -11.50 18.19 -21.33
CA LYS A 94 -11.38 17.73 -19.93
C LYS A 94 -12.09 16.40 -19.69
N LEU A 95 -12.04 15.51 -20.69
CA LEU A 95 -12.64 14.18 -20.58
C LEU A 95 -11.91 13.37 -19.51
N THR A 96 -12.67 12.85 -18.56
CA THR A 96 -12.16 11.94 -17.54
C THR A 96 -12.15 10.49 -18.01
N HIS A 97 -12.83 10.15 -19.09
CA HIS A 97 -12.83 8.81 -19.68
C HIS A 97 -12.95 8.91 -21.20
N TYR A 98 -12.01 8.31 -21.93
CA TYR A 98 -12.00 8.32 -23.39
C TYR A 98 -11.18 7.15 -23.95
N TYR A 99 -11.35 6.92 -25.26
CA TYR A 99 -10.61 5.90 -26.00
C TYR A 99 -9.66 6.55 -27.00
N LEU A 100 -8.43 6.03 -27.07
CA LEU A 100 -7.46 6.38 -28.11
C LEU A 100 -7.40 5.25 -29.11
N SER A 101 -7.72 5.52 -30.37
CA SER A 101 -7.72 4.53 -31.44
C SER A 101 -6.47 4.63 -32.31
N TYR A 102 -5.95 3.49 -32.72
CA TYR A 102 -4.82 3.36 -33.67
C TYR A 102 -5.12 2.28 -34.72
N GLN A 103 -4.47 2.38 -35.87
CA GLN A 103 -4.73 1.50 -37.02
C GLN A 103 -3.56 0.60 -37.39
N ASP A 104 -2.36 0.86 -36.88
CA ASP A 104 -1.24 -0.05 -37.07
C ASP A 104 -1.40 -1.35 -36.28
N ARG A 105 -0.57 -2.34 -36.61
CA ARG A 105 -0.48 -3.61 -35.87
C ARG A 105 -1.81 -4.39 -35.77
N GLY A 106 -2.68 -4.23 -36.77
CA GLY A 106 -4.01 -4.88 -36.80
C GLY A 106 -5.12 -4.06 -36.14
N GLY A 107 -4.82 -2.84 -35.68
CA GLY A 107 -5.78 -1.89 -35.14
C GLY A 107 -6.25 -2.22 -33.73
N GLY A 108 -6.50 -1.18 -32.96
CA GLY A 108 -6.92 -1.33 -31.57
C GLY A 108 -7.18 0.00 -30.89
N PHE A 109 -7.36 -0.08 -29.58
CA PHE A 109 -7.60 1.08 -28.76
C PHE A 109 -6.93 0.98 -27.39
N TYR A 110 -6.70 2.14 -26.79
CA TYR A 110 -6.37 2.30 -25.39
C TYR A 110 -7.55 2.95 -24.67
N GLU A 111 -7.94 2.40 -23.53
CA GLU A 111 -8.93 3.01 -22.63
C GLU A 111 -8.20 3.87 -21.61
N ILE A 112 -8.54 5.15 -21.56
CA ILE A 112 -7.91 6.12 -20.66
C ILE A 112 -8.95 6.60 -19.66
N GLU A 113 -8.63 6.50 -18.37
CA GLU A 113 -9.47 7.01 -17.28
C GLU A 113 -8.64 7.92 -16.38
N TYR A 114 -9.07 9.18 -16.26
CA TYR A 114 -8.40 10.25 -15.55
C TYR A 114 -6.91 10.39 -15.90
N GLY A 115 -6.61 10.45 -17.20
CA GLY A 115 -5.25 10.58 -17.72
C GLY A 115 -4.36 9.35 -17.51
N LEU A 116 -4.91 8.25 -16.98
CA LEU A 116 -4.21 6.98 -16.77
C LEU A 116 -4.69 5.93 -17.76
N MET A 117 -3.78 5.06 -18.18
CA MET A 117 -4.12 3.90 -18.99
C MET A 117 -4.87 2.88 -18.12
N LYS A 118 -6.11 2.57 -18.49
CA LYS A 118 -6.94 1.57 -17.82
C LYS A 118 -6.86 0.20 -18.51
N GLY A 119 -6.76 0.21 -19.83
CA GLY A 119 -6.73 -1.02 -20.62
C GLY A 119 -6.39 -0.80 -22.08
N SER A 120 -6.29 -1.90 -22.82
CA SER A 120 -6.10 -1.92 -24.27
C SER A 120 -6.90 -3.06 -24.88
N GLY A 121 -7.41 -2.88 -26.09
CA GLY A 121 -8.11 -3.93 -26.84
C GLY A 121 -7.78 -3.89 -28.33
N SER A 122 -8.02 -5.03 -28.98
CA SER A 122 -7.98 -5.14 -30.45
C SER A 122 -9.35 -4.83 -31.05
N GLY A 123 -9.38 -4.15 -32.19
CA GLY A 123 -10.64 -3.79 -32.87
C GLY A 123 -11.23 -2.46 -32.39
N LYS A 124 -12.56 -2.32 -32.44
CA LYS A 124 -13.25 -1.07 -32.08
C LYS A 124 -13.64 -1.08 -30.59
N PRO A 125 -13.50 0.04 -29.87
CA PRO A 125 -14.04 0.17 -28.52
C PRO A 125 -15.56 -0.02 -28.54
N VAL A 126 -16.11 -0.64 -27.49
CA VAL A 126 -17.54 -0.97 -27.33
C VAL A 126 -18.20 0.01 -26.37
#